data_AF-A0A2C9KUB3-F1
#
_entry.id   AF-A0A2C9KUB3-F1
#
_cell.length_a   1.000
_cell.length_b   1.000
_cell.length_c   1.000
_cell.angle_alpha   90.00
_cell.angle_beta   90.00
_cell.angle_gamma   90.00
#
_symmetry.space_group_name_H-M   'P 1'
#
loop_
_entity.id
_entity.type
_entity.pdbx_description
1 polymer ?
#
loop_
_entity_poly.entity_id
_entity_poly.type
_entity_poly.pdbx_seq_one_letter_code
_entity_poly.pdbx_strand_id
1 'polypeptide(L)'
;MEVGRLVMRYAMSRILNVPSRTLRFSRTDKGKPFLLSPIDRTTPRCDVSFNISHHGDYVVFVAECGRLVGVDTMKIEWQRNKPIKDFLTTMEDQLTSVEWKQVKQFTSDLDQLKTFLRFWCLKESLVKTLGTGIGFDVSRLNFQLKTTEVRDSLMVRDTQVEIDDEPAPEWHFEETMLEDHCVAVAIQDKNFDKNEEAPSFRLLDIQDILSACEPLTGSSPDQEYWELFSSREEEPGLR
;
A
#
# COMPACT_ATOMS: atom_id res chain seq x y z
N MET A 1 10.84 9.20 -3.15
CA MET A 1 11.05 8.77 -1.74
C MET A 1 10.69 9.85 -0.71
N GLU A 2 10.62 11.15 -1.07
CA GLU A 2 10.35 12.24 -0.12
C GLU A 2 8.86 12.53 0.11
N VAL A 3 8.03 12.42 -0.94
CA VAL A 3 6.57 12.65 -0.86
C VAL A 3 5.92 11.74 0.19
N GLY A 4 6.32 10.48 0.28
CA GLY A 4 5.75 9.56 1.28
C GLY A 4 5.98 10.00 2.73
N ARG A 5 7.10 10.68 3.04
CA ARG A 5 7.33 11.22 4.39
C ARG A 5 6.42 12.41 4.68
N LEU A 6 6.17 13.24 3.68
CA LEU A 6 5.24 14.37 3.79
C LEU A 6 3.80 13.87 3.96
N VAL A 7 3.37 12.89 3.16
CA VAL A 7 2.04 12.26 3.29
C VAL A 7 1.84 11.66 4.68
N MET A 8 2.83 10.91 5.21
CA MET A 8 2.74 10.38 6.58
C MET A 8 2.56 11.49 7.63
N ARG A 9 3.35 12.57 7.55
CA ARG A 9 3.23 13.70 8.48
C ARG A 9 1.90 14.43 8.35
N TYR A 10 1.47 14.69 7.12
CA TYR A 10 0.18 15.31 6.82
C TYR A 10 -0.97 14.48 7.40
N ALA A 11 -1.05 13.20 7.03
CA ALA A 11 -2.17 12.35 7.38
C ALA A 11 -2.25 12.15 8.91
N MET A 12 -1.13 11.83 9.55
CA MET A 12 -1.10 11.63 11.00
C MET A 12 -1.38 12.90 11.80
N SER A 13 -0.95 14.07 11.30
CA SER A 13 -1.26 15.38 11.89
C SER A 13 -2.77 15.62 11.91
N ARG A 14 -3.45 15.31 10.80
CA ARG A 14 -4.91 15.46 10.66
C ARG A 14 -5.68 14.43 11.47
N ILE A 15 -5.26 13.17 11.47
CA ILE A 15 -5.91 12.07 12.20
C ILE A 15 -5.84 12.31 13.71
N LEU A 16 -4.67 12.72 14.22
CA LEU A 16 -4.44 12.91 15.65
C LEU A 16 -4.74 14.34 16.12
N ASN A 17 -5.02 15.24 15.19
CA ASN A 17 -5.24 16.66 15.45
C ASN A 17 -4.08 17.31 16.25
N VAL A 18 -2.84 17.05 15.81
CA VAL A 18 -1.62 17.58 16.42
C VAL A 18 -0.71 18.24 15.36
N PRO A 19 0.11 19.24 15.72
CA PRO A 19 1.01 19.88 14.76
C PRO A 19 1.98 18.86 14.12
N SER A 20 2.18 18.93 12.80
CA SER A 20 2.99 17.91 12.10
C SER A 20 4.45 17.86 12.58
N ARG A 21 4.96 18.98 13.11
CA ARG A 21 6.30 19.11 13.73
C ARG A 21 6.46 18.35 15.05
N THR A 22 5.39 18.00 15.75
CA THR A 22 5.47 17.24 17.02
C THR A 22 5.55 15.74 16.77
N LEU A 23 5.05 15.27 15.63
CA LEU A 23 5.10 13.86 15.24
C LEU A 23 6.55 13.36 15.17
N ARG A 24 6.80 12.24 15.84
CA ARG A 24 8.08 11.53 15.83
C ARG A 24 7.82 10.13 15.29
N PHE A 25 8.51 9.79 14.21
CA PHE A 25 8.42 8.49 13.57
C PHE A 25 9.70 7.71 13.84
N SER A 26 9.56 6.41 14.00
CA SER A 26 10.68 5.47 14.00
C SER A 26 10.41 4.36 12.98
N ARG A 27 11.32 3.41 12.86
CA ARG A 27 11.16 2.22 12.02
C ARG A 27 11.43 0.98 12.84
N THR A 28 10.66 -0.07 12.56
CA THR A 28 10.97 -1.42 13.05
C THR A 28 12.29 -1.91 12.45
N ASP A 29 12.83 -3.02 12.96
CA ASP A 29 14.06 -3.65 12.44
C ASP A 29 13.95 -4.01 10.95
N LYS A 30 12.72 -4.26 10.48
CA LYS A 30 12.39 -4.58 9.08
C LYS A 30 12.00 -3.35 8.25
N GLY A 31 12.15 -2.15 8.81
CA GLY A 31 11.96 -0.89 8.11
C GLY A 31 10.52 -0.36 8.09
N LYS A 32 9.51 -1.07 8.62
CA LYS A 32 8.12 -0.57 8.69
C LYS A 32 8.08 0.68 9.59
N PRO A 33 7.62 1.84 9.08
CA PRO A 33 7.50 3.05 9.89
C PRO A 33 6.39 2.91 10.93
N PHE A 34 6.59 3.51 12.10
CA PHE A 34 5.58 3.60 13.16
C PHE A 34 5.71 4.93 13.91
N LEU A 35 4.63 5.33 14.59
CA LEU A 35 4.56 6.57 15.35
C LEU A 35 5.01 6.31 16.80
N LEU A 36 5.90 7.15 17.33
CA LEU A 36 6.28 7.10 18.75
C LEU A 36 5.15 7.68 19.62
N SER A 37 4.73 6.93 20.63
CA SER A 37 3.68 7.29 21.58
C SER A 37 4.24 7.39 23.02
N PRO A 38 3.74 8.31 23.86
CA PRO A 38 2.76 9.35 23.55
C PRO A 38 3.39 10.57 22.88
N ILE A 39 2.65 11.25 21.99
CA ILE A 39 3.09 12.50 21.35
C ILE A 39 3.19 13.63 22.39
N ASP A 40 2.21 13.70 23.30
CA ASP A 40 2.22 14.54 24.50
C ASP A 40 1.27 13.97 25.59
N ARG A 41 1.14 14.67 26.72
CA ARG A 41 0.28 14.24 27.84
C ARG A 41 -1.22 14.45 27.60
N THR A 42 -1.59 15.18 26.55
CA THR A 42 -2.96 15.62 26.24
C THR A 42 -3.59 14.86 25.08
N THR A 43 -2.78 14.20 24.25
CA THR A 43 -3.22 13.41 23.10
C THR A 43 -3.78 12.07 23.60
N PRO A 44 -5.00 11.67 23.18
CA PRO A 44 -5.54 10.36 23.49
C PRO A 44 -4.55 9.26 23.10
N ARG A 45 -4.36 8.25 23.96
CA ARG A 45 -3.65 7.04 23.56
C ARG A 45 -4.53 6.28 22.56
N CYS A 46 -4.34 6.54 21.28
CA CYS A 46 -4.85 5.70 20.20
C CYS A 46 -3.69 4.87 19.66
N ASP A 47 -3.90 3.56 19.58
CA ASP A 47 -2.96 2.64 18.93
C ASP A 47 -3.17 2.75 17.42
N VAL A 48 -2.55 3.78 16.82
CA VAL A 48 -2.67 4.01 15.38
C VAL A 48 -1.69 3.11 14.65
N SER A 49 -2.22 2.19 13.84
CA SER A 49 -1.46 1.52 12.79
C SER A 49 -1.59 2.34 11.50
N PHE A 50 -0.50 2.47 10.76
CA PHE A 50 -0.55 3.04 9.41
C PHE A 50 0.38 2.31 8.46
N ASN A 51 0.11 2.45 7.17
CA ASN A 51 0.96 1.92 6.13
C ASN A 51 0.99 2.83 4.91
N ILE A 52 2.05 2.70 4.13
CA ILE A 52 2.27 3.50 2.94
C ILE A 52 2.83 2.60 1.83
N SER A 53 2.34 2.80 0.61
CA SER A 53 2.93 2.23 -0.59
C SER A 53 3.11 3.28 -1.67
N HIS A 54 3.94 2.97 -2.64
CA HIS A 54 4.09 3.77 -3.84
C HIS A 54 4.40 2.86 -5.02
N HIS A 55 3.84 3.19 -6.18
CA HIS A 55 4.24 2.59 -7.45
C HIS A 55 3.72 3.50 -8.55
N GLY A 56 4.48 3.65 -9.63
CA GLY A 56 4.12 4.58 -10.70
C GLY A 56 3.93 6.00 -10.18
N ASP A 57 2.74 6.54 -10.42
CA ASP A 57 2.43 7.97 -10.21
C ASP A 57 1.83 8.23 -8.81
N TYR A 58 1.46 7.19 -8.07
CA TYR A 58 0.77 7.32 -6.79
C TYR A 58 1.61 6.92 -5.57
N VAL A 59 1.38 7.67 -4.50
CA VAL A 59 1.72 7.29 -3.12
C VAL A 59 0.40 7.10 -2.37
N VAL A 60 0.15 5.89 -1.88
CA VAL A 60 -1.06 5.54 -1.13
C VAL A 60 -0.75 5.41 0.36
N PHE A 61 -1.61 5.98 1.20
CA PHE A 61 -1.47 5.94 2.65
C PHE A 61 -2.79 5.49 3.28
N VAL A 62 -2.70 4.63 4.29
CA VAL A 62 -3.83 4.16 5.08
C VAL A 62 -3.48 4.19 6.56
N ALA A 63 -4.47 4.42 7.42
CA ALA A 63 -4.31 4.40 8.86
C ALA A 63 -5.60 3.97 9.55
N GLU A 64 -5.44 3.24 10.65
CA GLU A 64 -6.52 2.68 11.46
C GLU A 64 -6.22 2.89 12.95
N CYS A 65 -7.26 3.08 13.77
CA CYS A 65 -7.13 3.10 15.23
C CYS A 65 -7.57 1.75 15.81
N GLY A 66 -6.68 1.03 16.48
CA GLY A 66 -6.99 -0.24 17.14
C GLY A 66 -7.08 -1.46 16.21
N ARG A 67 -6.87 -1.30 14.91
CA ARG A 67 -6.75 -2.38 13.91
C ARG A 67 -5.36 -2.34 13.28
N LEU A 68 -4.85 -3.49 12.85
CA LEU A 68 -3.64 -3.52 12.01
C LEU A 68 -4.03 -3.27 10.56
N VAL A 69 -3.25 -2.45 9.87
CA VAL A 69 -3.50 -2.10 8.47
C VAL A 69 -2.22 -2.10 7.63
N GLY A 70 -2.36 -2.52 6.37
CA GLY A 70 -1.34 -2.48 5.34
C GLY A 70 -1.95 -2.11 4.00
N VAL A 71 -1.18 -1.46 3.14
CA VAL A 71 -1.62 -1.11 1.78
C VAL A 71 -0.51 -1.44 0.80
N ASP A 72 -0.90 -1.90 -0.37
CA ASP A 72 -0.05 -1.93 -1.53
C ASP A 72 -0.72 -1.33 -2.77
N THR A 73 0.10 -0.93 -3.74
CA THR A 73 -0.38 -0.38 -5.02
C THR A 73 0.53 -0.83 -6.15
N MET A 74 -0.06 -1.18 -7.29
CA MET A 74 0.67 -1.58 -8.49
C MET A 74 0.09 -0.90 -9.72
N LYS A 75 0.96 -0.27 -10.51
CA LYS A 75 0.58 0.33 -11.81
C LYS A 75 0.47 -0.79 -12.83
N ILE A 76 -0.65 -0.84 -13.53
CA ILE A 76 -0.91 -1.79 -14.60
C ILE A 76 -0.29 -1.25 -15.88
N GLU A 77 1.01 -1.47 -16.01
CA GLU A 77 1.76 -1.11 -17.21
C GLU A 77 2.67 -2.25 -17.65
N TRP A 78 2.83 -2.38 -18.97
CA TRP A 78 3.78 -3.31 -19.56
C TRP A 78 4.66 -2.59 -20.57
N GLN A 79 5.86 -2.20 -20.11
CA GLN A 79 6.84 -1.47 -20.94
C GLN A 79 8.12 -2.27 -21.17
N ARG A 80 8.15 -3.56 -20.78
CA ARG A 80 9.37 -4.37 -20.85
C ARG A 80 9.64 -4.88 -22.26
N ASN A 81 10.92 -5.03 -22.60
CA ASN A 81 11.41 -5.70 -23.82
C ASN A 81 11.14 -7.22 -23.86
N LYS A 82 10.26 -7.74 -23.01
CA LYS A 82 9.91 -9.16 -22.92
C LYS A 82 8.39 -9.32 -23.03
N PRO A 83 7.90 -10.43 -23.61
CA PRO A 83 6.49 -10.79 -23.56
C PRO A 83 5.97 -10.90 -22.12
N ILE A 84 4.69 -10.55 -21.90
CA ILE A 84 4.02 -10.71 -20.60
C ILE A 84 4.11 -12.16 -20.11
N LYS A 85 3.92 -13.13 -21.02
CA LYS A 85 3.96 -14.55 -20.68
C LYS A 85 5.29 -15.00 -20.06
N ASP A 86 6.41 -14.48 -20.56
CA ASP A 86 7.74 -14.82 -20.04
C ASP A 86 7.91 -14.31 -18.61
N PHE A 87 7.36 -13.13 -18.33
CA PHE A 87 7.33 -12.59 -16.98
C PHE A 87 6.43 -13.38 -16.04
N LEU A 88 5.21 -13.72 -16.46
CA LEU A 88 4.31 -14.54 -15.67
C LEU A 88 4.94 -15.91 -15.35
N THR A 89 5.67 -16.50 -16.31
CA THR A 89 6.42 -17.75 -16.11
C THR A 89 7.53 -17.58 -15.06
N THR A 90 8.24 -16.45 -15.06
CA THR A 90 9.27 -16.16 -14.05
C THR A 90 8.67 -15.98 -12.65
N MET A 91 7.40 -15.63 -12.56
CA MET A 91 6.68 -15.39 -11.31
C MET A 91 5.83 -16.58 -10.86
N GLU A 92 5.99 -17.77 -11.47
CA GLU A 92 5.11 -18.93 -11.21
C GLU A 92 5.10 -19.33 -9.73
N ASP A 93 6.23 -19.23 -9.04
CA ASP A 93 6.35 -19.57 -7.62
C ASP A 93 5.74 -18.53 -6.65
N GLN A 94 5.26 -17.39 -7.16
CA GLN A 94 4.72 -16.32 -6.33
C GLN A 94 3.22 -16.46 -6.04
N LEU A 95 2.49 -17.21 -6.87
CA LEU A 95 1.06 -17.48 -6.71
C LEU A 95 0.81 -18.97 -6.52
N THR A 96 -0.27 -19.31 -5.83
CA THR A 96 -0.70 -20.70 -5.68
C THR A 96 -1.29 -21.24 -6.99
N SER A 97 -1.42 -22.56 -7.09
CA SER A 97 -2.10 -23.19 -8.22
C SER A 97 -3.57 -22.75 -8.37
N VAL A 98 -4.23 -22.35 -7.28
CA VAL A 98 -5.62 -21.86 -7.29
C VAL A 98 -5.68 -20.43 -7.81
N GLU A 99 -4.77 -19.57 -7.38
CA GLU A 99 -4.63 -18.19 -7.88
C GLU A 99 -4.27 -18.20 -9.38
N TRP A 100 -3.34 -19.08 -9.80
CA TRP A 100 -2.98 -19.23 -11.22
C TRP A 100 -4.15 -19.69 -12.10
N LYS A 101 -5.09 -20.50 -11.58
CA LYS A 101 -6.31 -20.84 -12.33
C LYS A 101 -7.17 -19.60 -12.58
N GLN A 102 -7.27 -18.70 -11.61
CA GLN A 102 -8.00 -17.43 -11.76
C GLN A 102 -7.26 -16.46 -12.69
N VAL A 103 -5.92 -16.44 -12.70
CA VAL A 103 -5.16 -15.65 -13.69
C VAL A 103 -5.39 -16.20 -15.10
N LYS A 104 -5.23 -17.52 -15.29
CA LYS A 104 -5.28 -18.18 -16.60
C LYS A 104 -6.71 -18.34 -17.16
N GLN A 105 -7.75 -17.90 -16.43
CA GLN A 105 -9.12 -17.88 -16.95
C GLN A 105 -9.30 -16.84 -18.08
N PHE A 106 -8.46 -15.82 -18.10
CA PHE A 106 -8.47 -14.77 -19.12
C PHE A 106 -7.66 -15.18 -20.35
N THR A 107 -8.17 -14.88 -21.54
CA THR A 107 -7.48 -15.17 -22.81
C THR A 107 -6.46 -14.09 -23.19
N SER A 108 -6.67 -12.86 -22.73
CA SER A 108 -5.84 -11.70 -22.98
C SER A 108 -4.64 -11.65 -22.03
N ASP A 109 -3.43 -11.54 -22.58
CA ASP A 109 -2.19 -11.42 -21.79
C ASP A 109 -2.24 -10.22 -20.84
N LEU A 110 -2.86 -9.11 -21.26
CA LEU A 110 -3.01 -7.92 -20.43
C LEU A 110 -3.93 -8.17 -19.23
N ASP A 111 -5.02 -8.92 -19.43
CA ASP A 111 -5.96 -9.21 -18.34
C ASP A 111 -5.40 -10.29 -17.39
N GLN A 112 -4.58 -11.21 -17.90
CA GLN A 112 -3.75 -12.07 -17.06
C GLN A 112 -2.76 -11.27 -16.21
N LEU A 113 -2.07 -10.30 -16.80
CA LEU A 113 -1.15 -9.40 -16.08
C LEU A 113 -1.89 -8.60 -15.00
N LYS A 114 -3.04 -8.00 -15.33
CA LYS A 114 -3.89 -7.28 -14.36
C LYS A 114 -4.24 -8.16 -13.16
N THR A 115 -4.70 -9.38 -13.42
CA THR A 115 -5.11 -10.32 -12.37
C THR A 115 -3.92 -10.76 -11.54
N PHE A 116 -2.76 -11.02 -12.17
CA PHE A 116 -1.51 -11.31 -11.47
C PHE A 116 -1.10 -10.16 -10.54
N LEU A 117 -1.07 -8.92 -11.05
CA LEU A 117 -0.69 -7.74 -10.26
C LEU A 117 -1.68 -7.48 -9.13
N ARG A 118 -2.98 -7.77 -9.32
CA ARG A 118 -3.99 -7.73 -8.26
C ARG A 118 -3.67 -8.70 -7.12
N PHE A 119 -3.37 -9.97 -7.43
CA PHE A 119 -2.95 -10.94 -6.42
C PHE A 119 -1.65 -10.53 -5.71
N TRP A 120 -0.69 -10.02 -6.47
CA TRP A 120 0.57 -9.54 -5.93
C TRP A 120 0.33 -8.38 -4.94
N CYS A 121 -0.51 -7.41 -5.32
CA CYS A 121 -0.90 -6.28 -4.49
C CYS A 121 -1.59 -6.74 -3.18
N LEU A 122 -2.52 -7.71 -3.27
CA LEU A 122 -3.16 -8.33 -2.10
C LEU A 122 -2.14 -8.98 -1.15
N LYS A 123 -1.25 -9.83 -1.67
CA LYS A 123 -0.21 -10.50 -0.88
C LYS A 123 0.71 -9.50 -0.21
N GLU A 124 1.21 -8.51 -0.95
CA GLU A 124 2.09 -7.47 -0.41
C GLU A 124 1.39 -6.61 0.65
N SER A 125 0.11 -6.26 0.47
CA SER A 125 -0.65 -5.52 1.48
C SER A 125 -0.72 -6.28 2.81
N LEU A 126 -0.94 -7.60 2.77
CA LEU A 126 -0.96 -8.47 3.96
C LEU A 126 0.44 -8.57 4.59
N VAL A 127 1.47 -8.86 3.80
CA VAL A 127 2.86 -8.97 4.27
C VAL A 127 3.33 -7.66 4.93
N LYS A 128 2.97 -6.51 4.35
CA LYS A 128 3.26 -5.18 4.91
C LYS A 128 2.45 -4.92 6.18
N THR A 129 1.25 -5.47 6.31
CA THR A 129 0.49 -5.44 7.57
C THR A 129 1.23 -6.20 8.66
N LEU A 130 1.64 -7.44 8.38
CA LEU A 130 2.42 -8.29 9.30
C LEU A 130 3.79 -7.70 9.65
N GLY A 131 4.36 -6.88 8.77
CA GLY A 131 5.68 -6.27 8.99
C GLY A 131 6.83 -7.27 8.86
N THR A 132 6.62 -8.39 8.18
CA THR A 132 7.59 -9.49 8.04
C THR A 132 8.66 -9.24 6.98
N GLY A 133 8.45 -8.26 6.09
CA GLY A 133 9.40 -7.88 5.03
C GLY A 133 9.56 -8.96 3.95
N ILE A 134 10.63 -8.82 3.14
CA ILE A 134 10.91 -9.64 1.93
C ILE A 134 11.04 -11.15 2.23
N GLY A 135 11.33 -11.54 3.48
CA GLY A 135 11.50 -12.94 3.87
C GLY A 135 10.21 -13.71 4.13
N PHE A 136 9.03 -13.11 3.89
CA PHE A 136 7.77 -13.82 4.01
C PHE A 136 7.54 -14.71 2.79
N ASP A 137 7.28 -15.98 3.02
CA ASP A 137 6.93 -16.91 1.95
C ASP A 137 5.48 -16.68 1.50
N VAL A 138 5.31 -15.92 0.42
CA VAL A 138 4.01 -15.55 -0.15
C VAL A 138 3.24 -16.74 -0.73
N SER A 139 3.89 -17.90 -0.92
CA SER A 139 3.24 -19.13 -1.36
C SER A 139 2.29 -19.71 -0.30
N ARG A 140 2.47 -19.31 0.97
CA ARG A 140 1.60 -19.68 2.10
C ARG A 140 0.24 -18.97 2.08
N LEU A 141 0.10 -17.91 1.28
CA LEU A 141 -1.12 -17.14 1.17
C LEU A 141 -1.89 -17.62 -0.05
N ASN A 142 -3.17 -17.93 0.11
CA ASN A 142 -4.04 -18.33 -0.99
C ASN A 142 -5.28 -17.43 -1.04
N PHE A 143 -5.30 -16.51 -2.01
CA PHE A 143 -6.41 -15.58 -2.19
C PHE A 143 -7.50 -16.11 -3.12
N GLN A 144 -8.74 -15.83 -2.75
CA GLN A 144 -9.94 -16.20 -3.51
C GLN A 144 -10.69 -14.93 -3.91
N LEU A 145 -10.68 -14.61 -5.21
CA LEU A 145 -11.39 -13.46 -5.74
C LEU A 145 -12.82 -13.88 -6.06
N LYS A 146 -13.80 -13.27 -5.40
CA LYS A 146 -15.23 -13.49 -5.73
C LYS A 146 -15.67 -12.52 -6.82
N THR A 147 -15.34 -11.25 -6.65
CA THR A 147 -15.49 -10.25 -7.71
C THR A 147 -14.29 -10.33 -8.66
N THR A 148 -14.53 -10.62 -9.94
CA THR A 148 -13.48 -10.86 -10.95
C THR A 148 -12.80 -9.59 -11.44
N GLU A 149 -13.50 -8.46 -11.45
CA GLU A 149 -12.99 -7.19 -11.98
C GLU A 149 -12.94 -6.11 -10.90
N VAL A 150 -11.83 -5.37 -10.86
CA VAL A 150 -11.69 -4.15 -10.07
C VAL A 150 -11.61 -2.98 -11.05
N ARG A 151 -12.35 -1.92 -10.77
CA ARG A 151 -12.41 -0.72 -11.60
C ARG A 151 -12.54 0.52 -10.75
N ASP A 152 -12.36 1.68 -11.37
CA ASP A 152 -12.50 2.96 -10.67
C ASP A 152 -13.91 3.09 -10.09
N SER A 153 -14.01 3.72 -8.92
CA SER A 153 -15.24 3.93 -8.15
C SER A 153 -15.96 2.65 -7.68
N LEU A 154 -15.31 1.48 -7.76
CA LEU A 154 -15.80 0.22 -7.20
C LEU A 154 -14.88 -0.22 -6.06
N MET A 155 -15.41 -0.25 -4.83
CA MET A 155 -14.74 -0.83 -3.68
C MET A 155 -15.14 -2.31 -3.53
N VAL A 156 -14.18 -3.21 -3.71
CA VAL A 156 -14.37 -4.65 -3.56
C VAL A 156 -13.93 -5.07 -2.16
N ARG A 157 -14.80 -5.78 -1.42
CA ARG A 157 -14.57 -6.26 -0.04
C ARG A 157 -14.92 -7.73 0.18
N ASP A 158 -15.03 -8.50 -0.91
CA ASP A 158 -15.48 -9.89 -0.88
C ASP A 158 -14.34 -10.91 -1.06
N THR A 159 -13.11 -10.44 -1.28
CA THR A 159 -11.90 -11.25 -1.35
C THR A 159 -11.57 -11.88 -0.01
N GLN A 160 -11.19 -13.16 -0.06
CA GLN A 160 -10.85 -13.96 1.12
C GLN A 160 -9.44 -14.53 0.98
N VAL A 161 -8.82 -14.84 2.12
CA VAL A 161 -7.49 -15.46 2.18
C VAL A 161 -7.51 -16.71 3.06
N GLU A 162 -6.78 -17.71 2.62
CA GLU A 162 -6.33 -18.82 3.45
C GLU A 162 -4.82 -18.67 3.71
N ILE A 163 -4.39 -18.96 4.92
CA ILE A 163 -2.99 -18.92 5.34
C ILE A 163 -2.63 -20.33 5.83
N ASP A 164 -1.64 -20.96 5.19
CA ASP A 164 -1.28 -22.37 5.47
C ASP A 164 -2.47 -23.32 5.33
N ASP A 165 -3.23 -23.18 4.24
CA ASP A 165 -4.44 -23.96 3.92
C ASP A 165 -5.62 -23.80 4.91
N GLU A 166 -5.53 -22.87 5.88
CA GLU A 166 -6.60 -22.57 6.83
C GLU A 166 -7.26 -21.22 6.52
N PRO A 167 -8.61 -21.13 6.53
CA PRO A 167 -9.31 -19.86 6.36
C PRO A 167 -8.91 -18.84 7.43
N ALA A 168 -8.61 -17.60 7.03
CA ALA A 168 -8.20 -16.53 7.94
C ALA A 168 -9.26 -15.40 7.97
N PRO A 169 -10.45 -15.62 8.58
CA PRO A 169 -11.59 -14.69 8.53
C PRO A 169 -11.37 -13.39 9.31
N GLU A 170 -10.28 -13.29 10.10
CA GLU A 170 -9.87 -12.05 10.74
C GLU A 170 -9.22 -11.05 9.77
N TRP A 171 -8.92 -11.46 8.55
CA TRP A 171 -8.38 -10.60 7.50
C TRP A 171 -9.46 -10.15 6.53
N HIS A 172 -9.53 -8.85 6.33
CA HIS A 172 -10.43 -8.20 5.38
C HIS A 172 -9.61 -7.42 4.37
N PHE A 173 -10.11 -7.35 3.15
CA PHE A 173 -9.43 -6.71 2.05
C PHE A 173 -10.34 -5.67 1.41
N GLU A 174 -9.78 -4.52 1.10
CA GLU A 174 -10.41 -3.47 0.31
C GLU A 174 -9.61 -3.30 -0.95
N GLU A 175 -10.25 -3.48 -2.10
CA GLU A 175 -9.61 -3.36 -3.40
C GLU A 175 -10.32 -2.31 -4.24
N THR A 176 -9.53 -1.43 -4.86
CA THR A 176 -10.03 -0.40 -5.78
C THR A 176 -9.02 -0.17 -6.90
N MET A 177 -9.46 0.46 -7.98
CA MET A 177 -8.58 1.00 -9.01
C MET A 177 -8.51 2.52 -8.86
N LEU A 178 -7.30 3.08 -8.88
CA LEU A 178 -7.05 4.51 -9.03
C LEU A 178 -6.46 4.72 -10.41
N GLU A 179 -7.29 5.13 -11.37
CA GLU A 179 -6.92 5.20 -12.80
C GLU A 179 -6.37 3.87 -13.33
N ASP A 180 -5.06 3.73 -13.47
CA ASP A 180 -4.35 2.53 -13.91
C ASP A 180 -3.56 1.84 -12.78
N HIS A 181 -3.80 2.20 -11.52
CA HIS A 181 -3.17 1.61 -10.34
C HIS A 181 -4.16 0.76 -9.54
N CYS A 182 -3.89 -0.53 -9.41
CA CYS A 182 -4.65 -1.37 -8.48
C CYS A 182 -4.13 -1.16 -7.06
N VAL A 183 -5.05 -0.97 -6.11
CA VAL A 183 -4.74 -0.74 -4.70
C VAL A 183 -5.42 -1.83 -3.89
N ALA A 184 -4.68 -2.42 -2.95
CA ALA A 184 -5.19 -3.39 -1.99
C ALA A 184 -4.84 -2.93 -0.58
N VAL A 185 -5.85 -2.87 0.30
CA VAL A 185 -5.69 -2.62 1.73
C VAL A 185 -6.01 -3.90 2.47
N ALA A 186 -5.11 -4.35 3.33
CA ALA A 186 -5.33 -5.47 4.24
C ALA A 186 -5.59 -4.94 5.65
N ILE A 187 -6.67 -5.38 6.28
CA ILE A 187 -7.10 -4.98 7.61
C ILE A 187 -7.26 -6.23 8.46
N GLN A 188 -6.61 -6.28 9.63
CA GLN A 188 -6.85 -7.33 10.60
C GLN A 188 -7.89 -6.86 11.62
N ASP A 189 -9.10 -7.41 11.55
CA ASP A 189 -10.19 -7.13 12.47
C ASP A 189 -11.06 -8.37 12.71
N LYS A 190 -11.13 -8.81 13.97
CA LYS A 190 -11.97 -9.95 14.38
C LYS A 190 -13.46 -9.61 14.45
N ASN A 191 -13.79 -8.33 14.56
CA ASN A 191 -15.15 -7.82 14.74
C ASN A 191 -15.62 -6.99 13.53
N PHE A 192 -15.04 -7.24 12.35
CA PHE A 192 -15.34 -6.48 11.16
C PHE A 192 -16.83 -6.50 10.82
N ASP A 193 -17.44 -5.31 10.81
CA ASP A 193 -18.82 -5.14 10.37
C ASP A 193 -18.85 -4.99 8.86
N LYS A 194 -19.42 -5.98 8.17
CA LYS A 194 -19.58 -5.95 6.71
C LYS A 194 -20.49 -4.82 6.23
N ASN A 195 -21.27 -4.22 7.13
CA ASN A 195 -22.13 -3.07 6.83
C ASN A 195 -21.43 -1.73 7.09
N GLU A 196 -20.20 -1.72 7.63
CA GLU A 196 -19.40 -0.51 7.79
C GLU A 196 -19.21 0.12 6.41
N GLU A 197 -19.51 1.42 6.29
CA GLU A 197 -19.36 2.15 5.03
C GLU A 197 -17.93 2.03 4.54
N ALA A 198 -17.76 1.63 3.28
CA ALA A 198 -16.43 1.41 2.74
C ALA A 198 -15.71 2.76 2.55
N PRO A 199 -14.47 2.91 3.02
CA PRO A 199 -13.73 4.15 2.84
C PRO A 199 -13.42 4.38 1.36
N SER A 200 -13.20 5.63 0.98
CA SER A 200 -12.72 6.01 -0.34
C SER A 200 -11.37 6.72 -0.23
N PHE A 201 -10.51 6.49 -1.23
CA PHE A 201 -9.25 7.22 -1.30
C PHE A 201 -9.52 8.69 -1.62
N ARG A 202 -8.92 9.56 -0.81
CA ARG A 202 -8.88 11.00 -1.08
C ARG A 202 -7.59 11.32 -1.82
N LEU A 203 -7.73 11.84 -3.04
CA LEU A 203 -6.60 12.39 -3.78
C LEU A 203 -6.12 13.70 -3.11
N LEU A 204 -4.81 13.82 -2.95
CA LEU A 204 -4.15 15.00 -2.40
C LEU A 204 -3.11 15.46 -3.40
N ASP A 205 -3.10 16.76 -3.68
CA ASP A 205 -1.99 17.35 -4.41
C ASP A 205 -0.86 17.78 -3.45
N ILE A 206 0.26 18.24 -4.01
CA ILE A 206 1.38 18.68 -3.19
C ILE A 206 1.05 19.92 -2.36
N GLN A 207 0.15 20.79 -2.81
CA GLN A 207 -0.25 22.00 -2.09
C GLN A 207 -1.10 21.64 -0.87
N ASP A 208 -2.01 20.68 -0.99
CA ASP A 208 -2.78 20.11 0.12
C ASP A 208 -1.83 19.64 1.22
N ILE A 209 -0.80 18.86 0.85
CA ILE A 209 0.16 18.28 1.77
C ILE A 209 1.00 19.38 2.44
N LEU A 210 1.56 20.30 1.65
CA LEU A 210 2.43 21.37 2.14
C LEU A 210 1.69 22.38 3.02
N SER A 211 0.42 22.68 2.72
CA SER A 211 -0.38 23.64 3.49
C SER A 211 -0.56 23.26 4.96
N ALA A 212 -0.47 21.97 5.29
CA ALA A 212 -0.59 21.45 6.65
C ALA A 212 0.73 20.89 7.21
N CYS A 213 1.84 21.04 6.48
CA CYS A 213 3.16 20.64 6.96
C CYS A 213 3.97 21.85 7.43
N GLU A 214 4.45 21.79 8.67
CA GLU A 214 5.31 22.82 9.23
C GLU A 214 6.79 22.46 9.08
N PRO A 215 7.67 23.46 8.83
CA PRO A 215 9.11 23.26 8.86
C PRO A 215 9.56 22.70 10.21
N LEU A 216 10.49 21.74 10.17
CA LEU A 216 11.15 21.27 11.38
C LEU A 216 12.15 22.36 11.83
N THR A 217 12.17 22.67 13.12
CA THR A 217 13.08 23.70 13.64
C THR A 217 14.54 23.27 13.45
N GLY A 218 15.37 24.18 12.91
CA GLY A 218 16.79 23.94 12.69
C GLY A 218 17.17 23.31 11.34
N SER A 219 16.22 23.02 10.45
CA SER A 219 16.52 22.66 9.07
C SER A 219 16.59 23.92 8.20
N SER A 220 17.78 24.33 7.79
CA SER A 220 17.94 25.13 6.57
C SER A 220 17.65 24.25 5.35
N PRO A 221 17.24 24.83 4.21
CA PRO A 221 17.23 24.09 2.95
C PRO A 221 18.60 23.44 2.77
N ASP A 222 18.64 22.13 2.62
CA ASP A 222 19.87 21.41 2.34
C ASP A 222 20.24 21.70 0.88
N GLN A 223 21.02 22.75 0.71
CA GLN A 223 21.37 23.27 -0.61
C GLN A 223 22.22 22.26 -1.37
N GLU A 224 23.10 21.51 -0.69
CA GLU A 224 23.86 20.42 -1.29
C GLU A 224 22.94 19.29 -1.78
N TYR A 225 21.93 18.93 -0.99
CA TYR A 225 20.92 17.94 -1.41
C TYR A 225 20.13 18.42 -2.63
N TRP A 226 19.71 19.69 -2.65
CA TRP A 226 18.97 20.26 -3.78
C TRP A 226 19.83 20.32 -5.05
N GLU A 227 21.07 20.78 -4.94
CA GLU A 227 22.02 20.82 -6.06
C GLU A 227 22.27 19.41 -6.60
N LEU A 228 22.46 18.41 -5.73
CA LEU A 228 22.62 17.01 -6.10
C LEU A 228 21.36 16.40 -6.74
N PHE A 229 20.16 16.75 -6.27
CA PHE A 229 18.90 16.28 -6.84
C PHE A 229 18.66 16.89 -8.22
N SER A 230 18.79 18.22 -8.32
CA SER A 230 18.59 18.99 -9.55
C SER A 230 19.62 18.67 -10.65
N SER A 231 20.81 18.19 -10.26
CA SER A 231 21.84 17.75 -11.22
C SER A 231 21.61 16.34 -11.77
N ARG A 232 20.64 15.58 -11.27
CA ARG A 232 20.27 14.30 -11.87
C ARG A 232 19.52 14.60 -13.15
N GLU A 233 20.06 14.13 -14.28
CA GLU A 233 19.31 14.17 -15.53
C GLU A 233 17.99 13.39 -15.32
N GLU A 234 16.88 13.97 -15.77
CA GLU A 234 15.62 13.25 -15.93
C GLU A 234 15.81 12.23 -17.06
N GLU A 235 16.55 11.16 -16.79
CA GLU A 235 16.56 10.02 -17.69
C GLU A 235 15.16 9.37 -17.59
N PRO A 236 14.38 9.30 -18.69
CA PRO A 236 13.26 8.38 -18.72
C PRO A 236 13.86 7.02 -18.44
N GLY A 237 13.53 6.41 -17.30
CA GLY A 237 14.23 5.24 -16.81
C GLY A 237 14.32 4.19 -17.91
N LEU A 238 15.53 3.99 -18.45
CA LEU A 238 15.81 2.88 -19.35
C LEU A 238 15.58 1.61 -18.55
N ARG A 239 14.41 0.99 -18.72
CA ARG A 239 14.06 -0.32 -18.15
C ARG A 239 13.37 -1.19 -19.19
#